data_AF-A0A1V2UTX4-F1
#
_entry.id   AF-A0A1V2UTX4-F1
#
_cell.length_a   1.000
_cell.length_b   1.000
_cell.length_c   1.000
_cell.angle_alpha   90.00
_cell.angle_beta   90.00
_cell.angle_gamma   90.00
#
_symmetry.space_group_name_H-M   'P 1'
#
loop_
_entity.id
_entity.type
_entity.pdbx_description
1 polymer ?
#
loop_
_entity_poly.entity_id
_entity_poly.type
_entity_poly.pdbx_seq_one_letter_code
_entity_poly.pdbx_strand_id
1 'polypeptide(L)'
;MQNIKMKDDSCHFFTEQDITNKQVIKVCFDISDFEEIQEVYDFFGEKIYGNNREYLNDIHANTKQFGRNLSAFHDYLRGYLIGVFLEKRDEILSVIITNKNNKNIDEDWLAFFNIIVQTFFDSHGDVKYGLYMTLDFSRSIMVNMMDYFSFLISDYHNRPKDELDENGNYV
;
A
#
# COMPACT_ATOMS: atom_id res chain seq x y z
N MET A 1 -13.13 -6.51 -12.13
CA MET A 1 -13.64 -6.55 -10.74
C MET A 1 -12.43 -6.77 -9.84
N GLN A 2 -12.23 -5.94 -8.82
CA GLN A 2 -11.21 -6.18 -7.80
C GLN A 2 -11.71 -7.32 -6.90
N ASN A 3 -10.87 -8.32 -6.70
CA ASN A 3 -11.19 -9.55 -6.00
C ASN A 3 -10.26 -9.76 -4.81
N ILE A 4 -10.76 -10.44 -3.78
CA ILE A 4 -9.99 -10.88 -2.62
C ILE A 4 -10.09 -12.40 -2.53
N LYS A 5 -8.96 -13.08 -2.36
CA LYS A 5 -8.92 -14.53 -2.15
C LYS A 5 -8.04 -14.88 -0.97
N MET A 6 -8.54 -15.75 -0.09
CA MET A 6 -7.72 -16.39 0.93
C MET A 6 -6.99 -17.59 0.32
N LYS A 7 -5.67 -17.65 0.49
CA LYS A 7 -4.85 -18.79 0.07
C LYS A 7 -3.68 -18.89 1.04
N ASP A 8 -3.41 -20.09 1.56
CA ASP A 8 -2.20 -20.42 2.34
C ASP A 8 -1.78 -19.31 3.34
N ASP A 9 -2.59 -19.05 4.38
CA ASP A 9 -2.33 -18.00 5.38
C ASP A 9 -2.01 -16.60 4.84
N SER A 10 -2.43 -16.28 3.62
CA SER A 10 -2.38 -14.94 3.03
C SER A 10 -3.71 -14.50 2.42
N CYS A 11 -3.87 -13.18 2.34
CA CYS A 11 -4.97 -12.51 1.68
C CYS A 11 -4.44 -11.88 0.39
N HIS A 12 -5.02 -12.29 -0.73
CA HIS A 12 -4.61 -11.91 -2.08
C HIS A 12 -5.63 -10.94 -2.68
N PHE A 13 -5.16 -9.75 -3.04
CA PHE A 13 -5.92 -8.70 -3.70
C PHE A 13 -5.45 -8.60 -5.15
N PHE A 14 -6.38 -8.80 -6.09
CA PHE A 14 -6.05 -8.84 -7.52
C PHE A 14 -7.22 -8.39 -8.38
N THR A 15 -6.91 -7.94 -9.59
CA THR A 15 -7.90 -7.88 -10.66
C THR A 15 -7.68 -9.05 -11.61
N GLU A 16 -8.75 -9.70 -12.05
CA GLU A 16 -8.67 -10.70 -13.12
C GLU A 16 -8.21 -10.01 -14.42
N GLN A 17 -7.00 -10.33 -14.86
CA GLN A 17 -6.41 -9.82 -16.08
C GLN A 17 -5.38 -10.81 -16.62
N ASP A 18 -5.22 -10.81 -17.94
CA ASP A 18 -4.16 -11.56 -18.58
C ASP A 18 -2.81 -10.86 -18.30
N ILE A 19 -1.95 -11.53 -17.54
CA ILE A 19 -0.59 -11.08 -17.25
C ILE A 19 0.43 -11.79 -18.15
N THR A 20 -0.02 -12.63 -19.08
CA THR A 20 0.84 -13.30 -20.05
C THR A 20 1.50 -12.22 -20.91
N ASN A 21 2.84 -12.20 -20.91
CA ASN A 21 3.70 -11.19 -21.52
C ASN A 21 3.89 -9.86 -20.76
N LYS A 22 3.35 -9.71 -19.54
CA LYS A 22 3.71 -8.58 -18.66
C LYS A 22 4.99 -8.88 -17.87
N GLN A 23 5.88 -7.89 -17.78
CA GLN A 23 6.99 -7.89 -16.85
C GLN A 23 6.47 -7.69 -15.41
N VAL A 24 6.75 -8.64 -14.53
CA VAL A 24 6.35 -8.55 -13.12
C VAL A 24 7.46 -7.87 -12.33
N ILE A 25 7.17 -6.68 -11.79
CA ILE A 25 8.05 -5.98 -10.85
C ILE A 25 7.71 -6.47 -9.45
N LYS A 26 8.60 -7.23 -8.83
CA LYS A 26 8.36 -7.86 -7.53
C LYS A 26 8.91 -7.04 -6.38
N VAL A 27 8.04 -6.71 -5.44
CA VAL A 27 8.38 -6.12 -4.14
C VAL A 27 7.92 -7.12 -3.07
N CYS A 28 8.82 -8.02 -2.68
CA CYS A 28 8.55 -9.09 -1.73
C CYS A 28 9.44 -8.92 -0.50
N PHE A 29 8.85 -8.80 0.69
CA PHE A 29 9.62 -8.65 1.92
C PHE A 29 8.85 -9.09 3.18
N ASP A 30 9.58 -9.42 4.24
CA ASP A 30 9.02 -9.60 5.58
C ASP A 30 9.22 -8.31 6.39
N ILE A 31 8.20 -7.84 7.09
CA ILE A 31 8.33 -6.62 7.90
C ILE A 31 9.32 -6.79 9.06
N SER A 32 9.60 -8.04 9.46
CA SER A 32 10.58 -8.35 10.51
C SER A 32 12.01 -8.11 10.07
N ASP A 33 12.26 -7.95 8.76
CA ASP A 33 13.59 -7.71 8.21
C ASP A 33 14.01 -6.23 8.29
N PHE A 34 13.10 -5.33 8.69
CA PHE A 34 13.32 -3.88 8.76
C PHE A 34 13.11 -3.39 10.17
N GLU A 35 13.92 -2.44 10.65
CA GLU A 35 13.68 -1.79 11.93
C GLU A 35 12.70 -0.64 11.76
N GLU A 36 12.97 0.23 10.79
CA GLU A 36 12.23 1.45 10.48
C GLU A 36 11.45 1.36 9.17
N ILE A 37 10.33 2.07 9.09
CA ILE A 37 9.49 2.09 7.89
C ILE A 37 10.15 2.78 6.70
N GLN A 38 11.09 3.69 6.96
CA GLN A 38 11.86 4.36 5.91
C GLN A 38 12.67 3.37 5.07
N GLU A 39 13.19 2.30 5.69
CA GLU A 39 13.93 1.26 4.98
C GLU A 39 13.04 0.54 3.95
N VAL A 40 11.75 0.41 4.25
CA VAL A 40 10.77 -0.15 3.32
C VAL A 40 10.51 0.80 2.15
N TYR A 41 10.41 2.10 2.38
CA TYR A 41 10.26 3.08 1.31
C TYR A 41 11.46 3.04 0.34
N ASP A 42 12.67 2.96 0.90
CA ASP A 42 13.90 2.83 0.13
C ASP A 42 13.92 1.49 -0.64
N PHE A 43 13.47 0.40 -0.02
CA PHE A 43 13.33 -0.90 -0.68
C PHE A 43 12.36 -0.87 -1.87
N PHE A 44 11.19 -0.22 -1.74
CA PHE A 44 10.26 -0.03 -2.86
C PHE A 44 10.92 0.74 -4.00
N GLY A 45 11.61 1.83 -3.68
CA GLY A 45 12.32 2.63 -4.67
C GLY A 45 13.40 1.86 -5.41
N GLU A 46 14.18 1.05 -4.70
CA GLU A 46 15.20 0.20 -5.31
C GLU A 46 14.58 -0.87 -6.22
N LYS A 47 13.48 -1.51 -5.82
CA LYS A 47 12.83 -2.54 -6.64
C LYS A 47 12.15 -1.98 -7.88
N ILE A 48 11.57 -0.80 -7.78
CA ILE A 48 10.82 -0.18 -8.88
C ILE A 48 11.76 0.58 -9.82
N TYR A 49 12.65 1.42 -9.30
CA TYR A 49 13.50 2.30 -10.11
C TYR A 49 14.97 1.88 -10.17
N GLY A 50 15.42 0.90 -9.38
CA GLY A 50 16.76 0.36 -9.52
C GLY A 50 16.94 -0.47 -10.79
N ASN A 51 18.18 -0.95 -11.00
CA ASN A 51 18.57 -1.78 -12.14
C ASN A 51 18.43 -1.07 -13.51
N ASN A 52 18.97 0.15 -13.63
CA ASN A 52 18.94 0.99 -14.84
C ASN A 52 17.54 1.50 -15.21
N ARG A 53 16.62 1.56 -14.25
CA ARG A 53 15.25 2.06 -14.42
C ARG A 53 15.04 3.44 -13.79
N GLU A 54 16.11 4.09 -13.35
CA GLU A 54 16.08 5.38 -12.66
C GLU A 54 15.50 6.48 -13.56
N TYR A 55 15.61 6.31 -14.88
CA TYR A 55 15.02 7.20 -15.88
C TYR A 55 13.49 7.22 -15.87
N LEU A 56 12.82 6.24 -15.26
CA LEU A 56 11.36 6.18 -15.13
C LEU A 56 10.82 7.04 -13.98
N ASN A 57 11.70 7.64 -13.18
CA ASN A 57 11.32 8.56 -12.10
C ASN A 57 11.29 10.00 -12.64
N ASP A 58 10.22 10.33 -13.37
CA ASP A 58 10.03 11.64 -13.99
C ASP A 58 9.83 12.78 -12.97
N ILE A 59 9.53 12.45 -11.70
CA ILE A 59 9.25 13.43 -10.66
C ILE A 59 10.55 13.89 -9.97
N HIS A 60 11.54 13.00 -9.82
CA HIS A 60 12.80 13.32 -9.15
C HIS A 60 14.00 12.57 -9.78
N ALA A 61 14.78 13.29 -10.58
CA ALA A 61 16.03 12.78 -11.15
C ALA A 61 16.94 12.21 -10.03
N ASN A 62 17.35 10.95 -10.17
CA ASN A 62 18.32 10.23 -9.32
C ASN A 62 17.90 9.79 -7.91
N THR A 63 16.61 9.57 -7.62
CA THR A 63 16.24 8.96 -6.33
C THR A 63 15.74 7.53 -6.50
N LYS A 64 16.55 6.57 -6.02
CA LYS A 64 16.13 5.17 -5.75
C LYS A 64 15.24 5.08 -4.50
N GLN A 65 14.65 6.18 -4.04
CA GLN A 65 13.99 6.29 -2.74
C GLN A 65 12.56 6.78 -2.96
N PHE A 66 11.58 6.08 -2.38
CA PHE A 66 10.19 6.54 -2.36
C PHE A 66 10.01 7.56 -1.22
N GLY A 67 10.58 8.75 -1.38
CA GLY A 67 10.41 9.84 -0.43
C GLY A 67 10.92 9.54 1.00
N ARG A 68 10.62 10.47 1.94
CA ARG A 68 11.05 10.38 3.35
C ARG A 68 9.90 10.26 4.35
N ASN A 69 8.68 10.07 3.85
CA ASN A 69 7.47 9.98 4.67
C ASN A 69 6.35 9.28 3.88
N LEU A 70 5.29 8.94 4.59
CA LEU A 70 4.15 8.18 4.07
C LEU A 70 3.43 8.88 2.90
N SER A 71 3.27 10.21 2.95
CA SER A 71 2.64 10.98 1.87
C SER A 71 3.47 10.94 0.59
N ALA A 72 4.78 11.17 0.72
CA ALA A 72 5.69 11.08 -0.41
C ALA A 72 5.67 9.66 -0.99
N PHE A 73 5.79 8.62 -0.15
CA PHE A 73 5.68 7.22 -0.58
C PHE A 73 4.42 6.97 -1.43
N HIS A 74 3.27 7.46 -0.97
CA HIS A 74 2.00 7.33 -1.68
C HIS A 74 2.03 8.02 -3.05
N ASP A 75 2.55 9.25 -3.12
CA ASP A 75 2.64 10.00 -4.37
C ASP A 75 3.57 9.31 -5.38
N TYR A 76 4.72 8.77 -4.94
CA TYR A 76 5.63 8.01 -5.80
C TYR A 76 5.01 6.71 -6.29
N LEU A 77 4.34 5.94 -5.41
CA LEU A 77 3.68 4.71 -5.79
C LEU A 77 2.59 4.97 -6.85
N ARG A 78 1.76 5.99 -6.63
CA ARG A 78 0.73 6.38 -7.61
C ARG A 78 1.37 6.88 -8.90
N GLY A 79 2.41 7.72 -8.82
CA GLY A 79 3.15 8.21 -9.98
C GLY A 79 3.69 7.07 -10.85
N TYR A 80 4.27 6.04 -10.23
CA TYR A 80 4.71 4.84 -10.93
C TYR A 80 3.57 4.14 -11.66
N LEU A 81 2.44 3.87 -10.98
CA LEU A 81 1.29 3.18 -11.58
C LEU A 81 0.63 4.00 -12.69
N ILE A 82 0.60 5.34 -12.56
CA ILE A 82 0.19 6.26 -13.64
C ILE A 82 1.14 6.13 -14.83
N GLY A 83 2.45 6.08 -14.60
CA GLY A 83 3.45 5.88 -15.65
C GLY A 83 3.23 4.57 -16.42
N VAL A 84 2.94 3.46 -15.72
CA VAL A 84 2.59 2.18 -16.36
C VAL A 84 1.37 2.35 -17.29
N PHE A 85 0.34 3.07 -16.86
CA PHE A 85 -0.84 3.35 -17.68
C PHE A 85 -0.55 4.28 -18.87
N LEU A 86 -0.01 5.47 -18.61
CA LEU A 86 0.15 6.53 -19.62
C LEU A 86 1.13 6.14 -20.72
N GLU A 87 2.24 5.50 -20.34
CA GLU A 87 3.27 5.07 -21.27
C GLU A 87 3.04 3.66 -21.81
N LYS A 88 1.95 2.99 -21.38
CA LYS A 88 1.59 1.63 -21.78
C LYS A 88 2.73 0.65 -21.55
N ARG A 89 3.39 0.77 -20.39
CA ARG A 89 4.45 -0.17 -20.01
C ARG A 89 3.79 -1.52 -19.78
N ASP A 90 4.33 -2.58 -20.39
CA ASP A 90 3.85 -3.96 -20.20
C ASP A 90 4.29 -4.49 -18.82
N GLU A 91 3.91 -3.79 -17.75
CA GLU A 91 4.35 -4.05 -16.39
C GLU A 91 3.18 -4.33 -15.46
N ILE A 92 3.47 -5.11 -14.41
CA ILE A 92 2.58 -5.26 -13.26
C ILE A 92 3.40 -5.27 -11.98
N LEU A 93 2.98 -4.48 -11.00
CA LEU A 93 3.58 -4.45 -9.67
C LEU A 93 3.03 -5.60 -8.82
N SER A 94 3.88 -6.50 -8.38
CA SER A 94 3.50 -7.57 -7.45
C SER A 94 4.10 -7.29 -6.08
N VAL A 95 3.24 -6.91 -5.13
CA VAL A 95 3.62 -6.60 -3.75
C VAL A 95 3.24 -7.78 -2.86
N ILE A 96 4.20 -8.33 -2.13
CA ILE A 96 3.99 -9.43 -1.19
C ILE A 96 4.65 -9.06 0.13
N ILE A 97 3.84 -8.96 1.19
CA ILE A 97 4.28 -8.50 2.51
C ILE A 97 3.94 -9.57 3.54
N THR A 98 4.95 -10.03 4.27
CA THR A 98 4.78 -11.04 5.33
C THR A 98 5.22 -10.52 6.70
N ASN A 99 4.73 -11.18 7.75
CA ASN A 99 5.20 -10.99 9.12
C ASN A 99 5.43 -12.36 9.77
N LYS A 100 6.54 -13.01 9.41
CA LYS A 100 6.88 -14.38 9.81
C LYS A 100 7.41 -14.49 11.24
N ASN A 101 8.09 -13.44 11.73
CA ASN A 101 8.67 -13.44 13.07
C ASN A 101 7.81 -12.70 14.10
N ASN A 102 6.54 -12.43 13.76
CA ASN A 102 5.59 -11.73 14.63
C ASN A 102 6.13 -10.39 15.16
N LYS A 103 6.79 -9.60 14.28
CA LYS A 103 7.14 -8.21 14.59
C LYS A 103 5.87 -7.48 15.01
N ASN A 104 5.99 -6.65 16.05
CA ASN A 104 4.90 -5.80 16.49
C ASN A 104 4.51 -4.82 15.38
N ILE A 105 3.21 -4.70 15.13
CA ILE A 105 2.65 -3.80 14.11
C ILE A 105 2.09 -2.59 14.86
N ASP A 106 2.81 -1.48 14.79
CA ASP A 106 2.38 -0.19 15.35
C ASP A 106 1.57 0.63 14.33
N GLU A 107 1.22 1.86 14.72
CA GLU A 107 0.41 2.78 13.91
C GLU A 107 1.06 3.15 12.58
N ASP A 108 2.40 3.30 12.53
CA ASP A 108 3.12 3.65 11.31
C ASP A 108 3.02 2.51 10.29
N TRP A 109 3.22 1.26 10.72
CA TRP A 109 3.03 0.08 9.88
C TRP A 109 1.59 -0.06 9.40
N LEU A 110 0.61 0.18 10.27
CA LEU A 110 -0.82 0.15 9.91
C LEU A 110 -1.16 1.21 8.88
N ALA A 111 -0.67 2.43 9.05
CA ALA A 111 -0.86 3.53 8.11
C ALA A 111 -0.25 3.21 6.74
N PHE A 112 0.95 2.62 6.72
CA PHE A 112 1.60 2.15 5.50
C PHE A 112 0.80 1.06 4.78
N PHE A 113 0.37 0.01 5.49
CA PHE A 113 -0.45 -1.05 4.86
C PHE A 113 -1.76 -0.48 4.32
N ASN A 114 -2.38 0.45 5.06
CA ASN A 114 -3.58 1.13 4.62
C ASN A 114 -3.35 1.89 3.31
N ILE A 115 -2.24 2.62 3.15
CA ILE A 115 -1.93 3.30 1.89
C ILE A 115 -1.79 2.31 0.72
N ILE A 116 -1.16 1.16 0.93
CA ILE A 116 -1.02 0.15 -0.15
C ILE A 116 -2.38 -0.42 -0.54
N VAL A 117 -3.21 -0.78 0.45
CA VAL A 117 -4.57 -1.29 0.21
C VAL A 117 -5.44 -0.22 -0.45
N GLN A 118 -5.41 1.01 0.07
CA GLN A 118 -6.13 2.14 -0.50
C GLN A 118 -5.72 2.36 -1.95
N THR A 119 -4.42 2.37 -2.26
CA THR A 119 -3.92 2.52 -3.63
C THR A 119 -4.45 1.42 -4.53
N PHE A 120 -4.52 0.17 -4.06
CA PHE A 120 -5.08 -0.95 -4.84
C PHE A 120 -6.55 -0.71 -5.22
N PHE A 121 -7.35 -0.25 -4.27
CA PHE A 121 -8.79 -0.02 -4.46
C PHE A 121 -9.11 1.32 -5.12
N ASP A 122 -8.20 2.29 -5.05
CA ASP A 122 -8.40 3.65 -5.54
C ASP A 122 -8.42 3.72 -7.08
N SER A 123 -9.08 4.76 -7.56
CA SER A 123 -9.14 5.12 -8.97
C SER A 123 -9.02 6.64 -9.09
N HIS A 124 -8.15 7.10 -9.98
CA HIS A 124 -7.96 8.52 -10.24
C HIS A 124 -8.24 8.84 -11.71
N GLY A 125 -9.35 9.56 -11.96
CA GLY A 125 -9.86 9.77 -13.32
C GLY A 125 -10.17 8.42 -13.98
N ASP A 126 -9.54 8.17 -15.13
CA ASP A 126 -9.71 6.92 -15.89
C ASP A 126 -8.76 5.78 -15.45
N VAL A 127 -7.84 6.05 -14.52
CA VAL A 127 -6.85 5.07 -14.07
C VAL A 127 -7.38 4.26 -12.90
N LYS A 128 -7.46 2.94 -13.07
CA LYS A 128 -7.77 1.98 -12.00
C LYS A 128 -6.49 1.29 -11.57
N TYR A 129 -5.92 1.73 -10.45
CA TYR A 129 -4.59 1.30 -10.00
C TYR A 129 -4.49 -0.22 -9.79
N GLY A 130 -5.55 -0.86 -9.27
CA GLY A 130 -5.63 -2.32 -9.13
C GLY A 130 -5.53 -3.13 -10.43
N LEU A 131 -5.52 -2.49 -11.62
CA LEU A 131 -5.19 -3.14 -12.90
C LEU A 131 -3.66 -3.25 -13.12
N TYR A 132 -2.86 -2.46 -12.42
CA TYR A 132 -1.41 -2.43 -12.59
C TYR A 132 -0.67 -3.00 -11.38
N MET A 133 -1.41 -3.53 -10.40
CA MET A 133 -0.82 -4.16 -9.21
C MET A 133 -1.59 -5.39 -8.72
N THR A 134 -0.86 -6.31 -8.10
CA THR A 134 -1.38 -7.40 -7.27
C THR A 134 -0.77 -7.25 -5.88
N LEU A 135 -1.53 -7.55 -4.84
CA LEU A 135 -1.12 -7.34 -3.46
C LEU A 135 -1.44 -8.55 -2.61
N ASP A 136 -0.43 -9.08 -1.92
CA ASP A 136 -0.57 -10.21 -1.00
C ASP A 136 -0.05 -9.83 0.39
N PHE A 137 -0.87 -10.07 1.41
CA PHE A 137 -0.50 -9.90 2.81
C PHE A 137 -0.57 -11.22 3.56
N SER A 138 0.37 -11.48 4.48
CA SER A 138 0.17 -12.55 5.46
C SER A 138 -1.06 -12.27 6.33
N ARG A 139 -1.71 -13.34 6.77
CA ARG A 139 -2.92 -13.30 7.61
C ARG A 139 -2.71 -12.50 8.90
N SER A 140 -1.53 -12.60 9.50
CA SER A 140 -1.17 -11.84 10.70
C SER A 140 -1.28 -10.33 10.48
N ILE A 141 -0.83 -9.82 9.34
CA ILE A 141 -0.96 -8.39 8.98
C ILE A 141 -2.43 -8.03 8.80
N MET A 142 -3.17 -8.85 8.05
CA MET A 142 -4.59 -8.59 7.79
C MET A 142 -5.44 -8.55 9.05
N VAL A 143 -5.18 -9.43 10.02
CA VAL A 143 -5.89 -9.42 11.30
C VAL A 143 -5.62 -8.11 12.03
N ASN A 144 -4.36 -7.68 12.13
CA ASN A 144 -4.01 -6.40 12.77
C ASN A 144 -4.66 -5.20 12.07
N MET A 145 -4.69 -5.19 10.74
CA MET A 145 -5.38 -4.13 9.98
C MET A 145 -6.89 -4.12 10.26
N MET A 146 -7.54 -5.29 10.28
CA MET A 146 -8.97 -5.40 10.54
C MET A 146 -9.31 -5.00 11.98
N ASP A 147 -8.48 -5.37 12.95
CA ASP A 147 -8.64 -4.97 14.36
C ASP A 147 -8.47 -3.45 14.49
N TYR A 148 -7.48 -2.87 13.81
CA TYR A 148 -7.27 -1.42 13.78
C TYR A 148 -8.43 -0.66 13.12
N PHE A 149 -8.92 -1.11 11.96
CA PHE A 149 -10.09 -0.49 11.34
C PHE A 149 -11.35 -0.66 12.18
N SER A 150 -11.53 -1.83 12.80
CA SER A 150 -12.65 -2.05 13.72
C SER A 150 -12.55 -1.13 14.93
N PHE A 151 -11.34 -0.92 15.47
CA PHE A 151 -11.08 0.07 16.51
C PHE A 151 -11.46 1.47 16.04
N LEU A 152 -10.97 1.94 14.89
CA LEU A 152 -11.27 3.28 14.36
C LEU A 152 -12.77 3.49 14.10
N ILE A 153 -13.44 2.49 13.52
CA ILE A 153 -14.89 2.51 13.28
C ILE A 153 -15.64 2.50 14.62
N SER A 154 -15.19 1.68 15.58
CA SER A 154 -15.79 1.61 16.91
C SER A 154 -15.55 2.88 17.72
N ASP A 155 -14.40 3.55 17.58
CA ASP A 155 -14.12 4.83 18.23
C ASP A 155 -14.98 5.93 17.59
N TYR A 156 -15.17 5.90 16.27
CA TYR A 156 -16.05 6.83 15.57
C TYR A 156 -17.54 6.64 15.92
N HIS A 157 -18.00 5.40 16.14
CA HIS A 157 -19.40 5.10 16.47
C HIS A 157 -19.71 5.00 17.98
N ASN A 158 -18.70 4.79 18.83
CA ASN A 158 -18.83 4.70 20.29
C ASN A 158 -18.24 5.90 21.03
N ARG A 159 -17.81 6.96 20.33
CA ARG A 159 -17.77 8.27 20.99
C ARG A 159 -19.17 8.54 21.54
N PRO A 160 -19.31 8.87 22.84
CA PRO A 160 -20.50 9.60 23.27
C PRO A 160 -20.69 10.72 22.25
N LYS A 161 -21.88 10.85 21.66
CA LYS A 161 -22.17 12.09 20.93
C LYS A 161 -21.88 13.18 21.93
N ASP A 162 -20.87 14.00 21.68
CA ASP A 162 -20.52 15.06 22.62
C ASP A 162 -21.82 15.79 22.96
N GLU A 163 -22.21 15.77 24.24
CA GLU A 163 -23.39 16.52 24.66
C GLU A 163 -22.99 17.98 24.56
N LEU A 164 -23.76 18.75 23.80
CA LEU A 164 -23.59 20.20 23.78
C LEU A 164 -24.39 20.77 24.94
N ASP A 165 -23.80 21.70 25.71
CA ASP A 165 -24.57 22.47 26.66
C ASP A 165 -25.58 23.38 25.93
N GLU A 166 -26.45 24.03 26.70
CA GLU A 166 -27.44 24.98 26.18
C GLU A 166 -26.83 26.18 25.43
N ASN A 167 -25.51 26.37 25.50
CA ASN A 167 -24.75 27.42 24.84
C ASN A 167 -23.94 26.92 23.63
N GLY A 168 -24.03 25.64 23.28
CA GLY A 168 -23.31 25.04 22.16
C GLY A 168 -21.84 24.71 22.43
N ASN A 169 -21.43 24.63 23.69
CA ASN A 169 -20.10 24.14 24.07
C ASN A 169 -20.12 22.62 24.25
N TYR A 170 -19.02 21.96 23.90
CA TYR A 170 -18.78 20.56 24.22
C TYR A 170 -18.72 20.35 25.74
N VAL A 171 -19.47 19.37 26.26
CA VAL A 171 -19.53 18.98 27.70
C VAL A 171 -18.72 17.72 27.96
#